data_AF-A0A915NUA6-F1
#
_entry.id   AF-A0A915NUA6-F1
#
_cell.length_a   1.000
_cell.length_b   1.000
_cell.length_c   1.000
_cell.angle_alpha   90.00
_cell.angle_beta   90.00
_cell.angle_gamma   90.00
#
_symmetry.space_group_name_H-M   'P 1'
#
loop_
_entity.id
_entity.type
_entity.pdbx_description
1 polymer ?
#
loop_
_entity_poly.entity_id
_entity_poly.type
_entity_poly.pdbx_seq_one_letter_code
_entity_poly.pdbx_strand_id
1 'polypeptide(L)'
;MSSGSPSSLSPPPEDKRNHANGAVARSRRQNVNYGIRNQYLASLTERELNGLNVYRCEDDDLSIRTAAAQARLPYDRMTLRELELFPEMARSQHSVALFLYIRNKTLAQWQFDPLLELTLGAILKELPEPFNSDVELVTSIHNYLERYGYINFGLAQWQFDPLLELTLGAILKELPEPFNSDVELVTSIHNYLERYGYINFGVFTRLSVREFDKKITIVVIGAGAAGLAAARQLKFFGFDVIVLEARPRLCGRVFTYHGGAGLPPIDLGGMIIKGIVGNPLITLIRQTQCNIVEMNQKCPIYDKNGKLIDLQKNEMILNSLNKILNTICYIVHEMGVTKIDEDSPNSQNNNKNVAKKGGRKINLGEAIQLILNQNELRVKTRLMKYWQRFEQLCNKLKDAGEKATYRNAIDTCMDTLNQNGAFFETPDAYDLTFNGSVSQDLLNRKLSLRSMRQCLKIAVNGYEEAVQERREIEEMKNEYEKMEPSHVFMNDYDKRILDFHLANLESSIGAPLRTVALKDWDQDDLYGFDGSHITGKGDMREILRAL
;
A
#
# COMPACT_ATOMS: atom_id res chain seq x y z
N MET A 1 -49.72 28.84 -45.12
CA MET A 1 -48.78 29.45 -46.07
C MET A 1 -47.37 29.18 -45.58
N SER A 2 -46.52 28.71 -46.50
CA SER A 2 -45.06 28.50 -46.45
C SER A 2 -44.45 27.68 -45.30
N SER A 3 -44.22 26.42 -45.67
CA SER A 3 -43.16 25.50 -45.26
C SER A 3 -41.75 26.11 -45.22
N GLY A 4 -40.97 25.75 -44.20
CA GLY A 4 -39.51 25.87 -44.15
C GLY A 4 -38.90 24.75 -43.31
N SER A 5 -38.22 23.82 -43.98
CA SER A 5 -37.53 22.64 -43.43
C SER A 5 -36.30 23.00 -42.58
N PRO A 6 -35.94 22.19 -41.56
CA PRO A 6 -34.67 22.34 -40.86
C PRO A 6 -33.56 21.60 -41.60
N SER A 7 -32.51 22.33 -41.95
CA SER A 7 -31.26 21.85 -42.54
C SER A 7 -30.48 20.95 -41.57
N SER A 8 -30.16 19.75 -42.03
CA SER A 8 -29.21 18.81 -41.43
C SER A 8 -27.81 19.39 -41.37
N LEU A 9 -27.27 19.56 -40.15
CA LEU A 9 -25.85 19.84 -39.94
C LEU A 9 -25.04 18.55 -40.11
N SER A 10 -24.16 18.57 -41.11
CA SER A 10 -23.18 17.54 -41.43
C SER A 10 -22.12 17.42 -40.32
N PRO A 11 -21.59 16.21 -40.03
CA PRO A 11 -20.47 16.07 -39.11
C PRO A 11 -19.16 16.58 -39.76
N PRO A 12 -18.19 17.07 -38.97
CA PRO A 12 -16.90 17.54 -39.49
C PRO A 12 -16.01 16.36 -39.95
N PRO A 13 -14.99 16.62 -40.79
CA PRO A 13 -14.32 15.59 -41.57
C PRO A 13 -13.32 14.76 -40.75
N GLU A 14 -13.23 13.48 -41.09
CA GLU A 14 -12.25 12.52 -40.58
C GLU A 14 -10.82 12.95 -40.93
N ASP A 15 -10.03 13.24 -39.89
CA ASP A 15 -8.61 13.53 -40.03
C ASP A 15 -7.82 12.21 -39.97
N LYS A 16 -7.33 11.76 -41.13
CA LYS A 16 -6.44 10.60 -41.27
C LYS A 16 -5.06 10.92 -40.68
N ARG A 17 -4.76 10.47 -39.46
CA ARG A 17 -3.38 10.34 -38.96
C ARG A 17 -3.16 9.08 -38.11
N ASN A 18 -2.32 8.21 -38.66
CA ASN A 18 -1.37 7.29 -38.01
C ASN A 18 -1.87 6.36 -36.90
N HIS A 19 -2.05 5.08 -37.29
CA HIS A 19 -1.95 3.95 -36.38
C HIS A 19 -0.55 3.92 -35.74
N ALA A 20 -0.48 4.36 -34.48
CA ALA A 20 0.61 4.04 -33.56
C ALA A 20 -0.02 3.51 -32.27
N ASN A 21 0.37 2.29 -31.90
CA ASN A 21 -0.10 1.52 -30.75
C ASN A 21 -0.18 2.36 -29.46
N GLY A 22 -1.40 2.70 -29.03
CA GLY A 22 -1.69 3.28 -27.72
C GLY A 22 -1.83 2.19 -26.69
N ALA A 23 -0.82 2.01 -25.85
CA ALA A 23 -0.85 1.13 -24.69
C ALA A 23 -1.96 1.56 -23.72
N VAL A 24 -2.88 0.65 -23.42
CA VAL A 24 -3.88 0.79 -22.36
C VAL A 24 -3.15 1.02 -21.03
N ALA A 25 -3.30 2.22 -20.47
CA ALA A 25 -2.73 2.59 -19.19
C ALA A 25 -3.36 1.74 -18.07
N ARG A 26 -2.64 0.70 -17.64
CA ARG A 26 -3.00 -0.16 -16.51
C ARG A 26 -3.14 0.68 -15.24
N SER A 27 -4.31 0.65 -14.63
CA SER A 27 -4.57 1.12 -13.28
C SER A 27 -3.61 0.41 -12.30
N ARG A 28 -2.59 1.13 -11.81
CA ARG A 28 -1.62 0.59 -10.85
C ARG A 28 -2.21 0.64 -9.45
N ARG A 29 -2.44 -0.56 -8.92
CA ARG A 29 -2.93 -0.89 -7.58
C ARG A 29 -2.10 -0.21 -6.48
N GLN A 30 -2.78 0.25 -5.43
CA GLN A 30 -2.17 0.61 -4.15
C GLN A 30 -1.58 -0.67 -3.52
N ASN A 31 -0.26 -0.71 -3.36
CA ASN A 31 0.43 -1.78 -2.65
C ASN A 31 0.29 -1.56 -1.14
N VAL A 32 -0.68 -2.24 -0.53
CA VAL A 32 -0.68 -2.50 0.92
C VAL A 32 0.34 -3.62 1.18
N ASN A 33 1.44 -3.29 1.84
CA ASN A 33 2.54 -4.21 2.12
C ASN A 33 2.41 -4.74 3.56
N TYR A 34 2.04 -6.02 3.69
CA TYR A 34 1.90 -6.73 4.95
C TYR A 34 3.28 -7.19 5.47
N GLY A 35 3.50 -7.06 6.78
CA GLY A 35 4.77 -7.28 7.44
C GLY A 35 5.43 -8.65 7.24
N ILE A 36 6.76 -8.61 7.15
CA ILE A 36 7.80 -9.56 7.58
C ILE A 36 7.39 -11.04 7.75
N ARG A 37 6.98 -11.68 6.64
CA ARG A 37 7.34 -13.10 6.39
C ARG A 37 7.57 -13.45 4.92
N ASN A 38 7.61 -12.44 4.04
CA ASN A 38 7.64 -12.60 2.58
C ASN A 38 8.74 -11.78 1.90
N GLN A 39 9.98 -11.84 2.41
CA GLN A 39 11.13 -11.29 1.66
C GLN A 39 11.43 -12.04 0.36
N TYR A 40 10.89 -13.25 0.17
CA TYR A 40 11.07 -14.03 -1.07
C TYR A 40 10.08 -13.64 -2.20
N LEU A 41 8.96 -13.01 -1.86
CA LEU A 41 7.92 -12.61 -2.83
C LEU A 41 8.04 -11.15 -3.31
N ALA A 42 8.88 -10.35 -2.65
CA ALA A 42 9.10 -8.94 -3.00
C ALA A 42 10.12 -8.72 -4.14
N SER A 43 10.71 -9.79 -4.69
CA SER A 43 11.70 -9.72 -5.78
C SER A 43 11.15 -9.99 -7.17
N LEU A 44 9.84 -10.22 -7.32
CA LEU A 44 9.26 -10.56 -8.63
C LEU A 44 8.95 -9.29 -9.43
N THR A 45 9.63 -9.13 -10.56
CA THR A 45 9.44 -7.99 -11.47
C THR A 45 8.26 -8.23 -12.42
N GLU A 46 7.61 -7.14 -12.88
CA GLU A 46 6.55 -7.15 -13.91
C GLU A 46 6.96 -7.87 -15.22
N ARG A 47 8.26 -8.13 -15.44
CA ARG A 47 8.80 -8.87 -16.59
C ARG A 47 8.81 -10.39 -16.40
N GLU A 48 8.85 -10.90 -15.17
CA GLU A 48 8.89 -12.35 -14.88
C GLU A 48 7.50 -12.98 -14.89
N LEU A 49 6.44 -12.18 -14.74
CA LEU A 49 5.04 -12.59 -14.91
C LEU A 49 4.60 -12.74 -16.38
N ASN A 50 5.35 -12.17 -17.33
CA ASN A 50 5.01 -12.25 -18.76
C ASN A 50 5.55 -13.51 -19.47
N GLY A 51 6.30 -14.38 -18.76
CA GLY A 51 6.92 -15.58 -19.34
C GLY A 51 6.03 -16.82 -19.39
N LEU A 52 4.83 -16.78 -18.81
CA LEU A 52 3.91 -17.92 -18.76
C LEU A 52 2.76 -17.67 -19.72
N ASN A 53 2.94 -18.14 -20.95
CA ASN A 53 1.94 -18.15 -22.00
C ASN A 53 0.86 -19.19 -21.67
N VAL A 54 -0.04 -18.85 -20.73
CA VAL A 54 -1.25 -19.61 -20.41
C VAL A 54 -2.46 -18.70 -20.71
N TYR A 55 -2.63 -18.36 -21.98
CA TYR A 55 -3.84 -17.72 -22.50
C TYR A 55 -4.42 -18.55 -23.63
N ARG A 56 -5.62 -19.08 -23.38
CA ARG A 56 -6.77 -19.28 -24.28
C ARG A 56 -7.90 -19.71 -23.33
N CYS A 57 -8.86 -18.90 -22.92
CA CYS A 57 -9.74 -17.99 -23.65
C CYS A 57 -9.84 -16.62 -22.95
N GLU A 58 -9.90 -15.51 -23.71
CA GLU A 58 -9.93 -14.14 -23.15
C GLU A 58 -11.18 -13.86 -22.28
N ASP A 59 -12.24 -14.64 -22.43
CA ASP A 59 -13.47 -14.53 -21.64
C ASP A 59 -13.39 -15.21 -20.25
N ASP A 60 -12.44 -16.15 -20.05
CA ASP A 60 -12.25 -16.87 -18.79
C ASP A 60 -11.42 -16.09 -17.75
N ASP A 61 -10.47 -15.25 -18.18
CA ASP A 61 -9.57 -14.55 -17.24
C ASP A 61 -10.32 -13.47 -16.43
N LEU A 62 -11.29 -12.78 -17.06
CA LEU A 62 -12.09 -11.78 -16.36
C LEU A 62 -13.10 -12.40 -15.40
N SER A 63 -13.76 -13.50 -15.79
CA SER A 63 -14.76 -14.18 -14.95
C SER A 63 -14.13 -14.78 -13.69
N ILE A 64 -12.98 -15.45 -13.84
CA ILE A 64 -12.20 -16.05 -12.76
C ILE A 64 -11.65 -14.99 -11.79
N ARG A 65 -11.16 -13.85 -12.31
CA ARG A 65 -10.72 -12.71 -11.48
C ARG A 65 -11.87 -12.07 -10.72
N THR A 66 -12.99 -11.87 -11.40
CA THR A 66 -14.20 -11.32 -10.80
C THR A 66 -14.69 -12.24 -9.69
N ALA A 67 -14.61 -13.56 -9.91
CA ALA A 67 -15.07 -14.53 -8.93
C ALA A 67 -14.24 -14.60 -7.67
N ALA A 68 -12.91 -14.57 -7.81
CA ALA A 68 -12.00 -14.44 -6.67
C ALA A 68 -12.33 -13.18 -5.86
N ALA A 69 -12.52 -12.05 -6.54
CA ALA A 69 -12.84 -10.77 -5.90
C ALA A 69 -14.18 -10.80 -5.17
N GLN A 70 -15.23 -11.37 -5.78
CA GLN A 70 -16.54 -11.53 -5.13
C GLN A 70 -16.49 -12.46 -3.91
N ALA A 71 -15.64 -13.48 -3.94
CA ALA A 71 -15.39 -14.37 -2.81
C ALA A 71 -14.47 -13.77 -1.73
N ARG A 72 -13.98 -12.53 -1.90
CA ARG A 72 -12.99 -11.87 -1.03
C ARG A 72 -11.67 -12.65 -0.92
N LEU A 73 -11.28 -13.32 -2.01
CA LEU A 73 -10.01 -14.04 -2.10
C LEU A 73 -9.10 -13.37 -3.14
N PRO A 74 -7.81 -13.19 -2.84
CA PRO A 74 -6.89 -12.60 -3.80
C PRO A 74 -6.71 -13.54 -5.00
N TYR A 75 -6.95 -13.04 -6.21
CA TYR A 75 -6.91 -13.88 -7.43
C TYR A 75 -5.51 -14.45 -7.73
N ASP A 76 -4.45 -13.69 -7.40
CA ASP A 76 -3.06 -13.90 -7.80
C ASP A 76 -2.16 -14.47 -6.69
N ARG A 77 -2.70 -14.72 -5.50
CA ARG A 77 -1.93 -15.25 -4.36
C ARG A 77 -2.81 -16.04 -3.42
N MET A 78 -2.20 -16.96 -2.67
CA MET A 78 -2.87 -17.70 -1.60
C MET A 78 -2.97 -16.84 -0.33
N THR A 79 -4.06 -16.99 0.41
CA THR A 79 -4.24 -16.42 1.75
C THR A 79 -3.46 -17.20 2.79
N LEU A 80 -3.25 -16.60 3.98
CA LEU A 80 -2.60 -17.30 5.11
C LEU A 80 -3.34 -18.58 5.50
N ARG A 81 -4.68 -18.55 5.46
CA ARG A 81 -5.51 -19.72 5.76
C ARG A 81 -5.37 -20.82 4.71
N GLU A 82 -5.32 -20.46 3.42
CA GLU A 82 -5.05 -21.41 2.34
C GLU A 82 -3.66 -22.03 2.51
N LEU A 83 -2.65 -21.26 2.93
CA LEU A 83 -1.30 -21.77 3.16
C LEU A 83 -1.19 -22.69 4.39
N GLU A 84 -2.01 -22.49 5.42
CA GLU A 84 -2.09 -23.39 6.57
C GLU A 84 -2.72 -24.74 6.22
N LEU A 85 -3.71 -24.75 5.32
CA LEU A 85 -4.45 -25.95 4.92
C LEU A 85 -3.82 -26.69 3.74
N PHE A 86 -3.08 -25.99 2.88
CA PHE A 86 -2.41 -26.50 1.68
C PHE A 86 -0.91 -26.12 1.65
N PRO A 87 -0.12 -26.45 2.69
CA PRO A 87 1.27 -26.04 2.80
C PRO A 87 2.16 -26.61 1.68
N GLU A 88 1.79 -27.74 1.09
CA GLU A 88 2.47 -28.36 -0.03
C GLU A 88 2.39 -27.55 -1.33
N MET A 89 1.34 -26.74 -1.50
CA MET A 89 1.18 -25.85 -2.66
C MET A 89 2.19 -24.70 -2.65
N ALA A 90 2.70 -24.31 -1.47
CA ALA A 90 3.69 -23.24 -1.33
C ALA A 90 5.11 -23.63 -1.79
N ARG A 91 5.34 -24.89 -2.19
CA ARG A 91 6.66 -25.41 -2.56
C ARG A 91 7.16 -24.94 -3.94
N SER A 92 6.26 -24.58 -4.85
CA SER A 92 6.62 -24.13 -6.19
C SER A 92 5.62 -23.13 -6.77
N GLN A 93 6.10 -22.25 -7.65
CA GLN A 93 5.24 -21.29 -8.35
C GLN A 93 4.17 -21.99 -9.22
N HIS A 94 4.50 -23.17 -9.76
CA HIS A 94 3.56 -23.97 -10.55
C HIS A 94 2.41 -24.51 -9.70
N SER A 95 2.70 -25.03 -8.51
CA SER A 95 1.71 -25.53 -7.56
C SER A 95 0.77 -24.42 -7.07
N VAL A 96 1.30 -23.21 -6.81
CA VAL A 96 0.49 -22.04 -6.47
C VAL A 96 -0.43 -21.66 -7.63
N ALA A 97 0.07 -21.61 -8.86
CA ALA A 97 -0.74 -21.26 -10.03
C ALA A 97 -1.87 -22.29 -10.27
N LEU A 98 -1.57 -23.59 -10.10
CA LEU A 98 -2.53 -24.69 -10.18
C LEU A 98 -3.66 -24.53 -9.15
N PHE A 99 -3.29 -24.33 -7.88
CA PHE A 99 -4.25 -24.10 -6.80
C PHE A 99 -5.15 -22.90 -7.08
N LEU A 100 -4.56 -21.75 -7.45
CA LEU A 100 -5.31 -20.51 -7.69
C LEU A 100 -6.28 -20.66 -8.86
N TYR A 101 -5.88 -21.34 -9.94
CA TYR A 101 -6.75 -21.57 -11.08
C TYR A 101 -7.97 -22.41 -10.69
N ILE A 102 -7.76 -23.56 -10.05
CA ILE A 102 -8.84 -24.45 -9.61
C ILE A 102 -9.77 -23.69 -8.66
N ARG A 103 -9.22 -23.05 -7.62
CA ARG A 103 -9.99 -22.28 -6.65
C ARG A 103 -10.84 -21.19 -7.32
N ASN A 104 -10.26 -20.40 -8.21
CA ASN A 104 -10.97 -19.29 -8.85
C ASN A 104 -11.99 -19.77 -9.90
N LYS A 105 -11.70 -20.86 -10.62
CA LYS A 105 -12.64 -21.45 -11.59
C LYS A 105 -13.84 -22.07 -10.86
N THR A 106 -13.63 -22.75 -9.74
CA THR A 106 -14.71 -23.27 -8.88
C THR A 106 -15.60 -22.14 -8.35
N LEU A 107 -15.01 -21.03 -7.89
CA LEU A 107 -15.77 -19.84 -7.49
C LEU A 107 -16.58 -19.25 -8.64
N ALA A 108 -15.98 -19.17 -9.83
CA ALA A 108 -16.64 -18.64 -11.03
C ALA A 108 -17.83 -19.51 -11.45
N GLN A 109 -17.69 -20.84 -11.37
CA GLN A 109 -18.79 -21.78 -11.64
C GLN A 109 -19.94 -21.62 -10.64
N TRP A 110 -19.63 -21.49 -9.35
CA TRP A 110 -20.66 -21.25 -8.32
C TRP A 110 -21.42 -19.95 -8.58
N GLN A 111 -20.70 -18.88 -8.92
CA GLN A 111 -21.29 -17.57 -9.16
C GLN A 111 -22.07 -17.47 -10.47
N PHE A 112 -21.80 -18.37 -11.43
CA PHE A 112 -22.54 -18.44 -12.67
C PHE A 112 -23.99 -18.86 -12.45
N ASP A 113 -24.22 -19.83 -11.57
CA ASP A 113 -25.56 -20.28 -11.18
C ASP A 113 -25.62 -20.66 -9.70
N PRO A 114 -25.72 -19.66 -8.79
CA PRO A 114 -25.71 -19.89 -7.34
C PRO A 114 -27.04 -20.47 -6.82
N LEU A 115 -28.01 -20.77 -7.70
CA LEU A 115 -29.28 -21.39 -7.34
C LEU A 115 -29.20 -22.92 -7.30
N LEU A 116 -28.15 -23.51 -7.88
CA LEU A 116 -27.92 -24.95 -7.90
C LEU A 116 -26.66 -25.29 -7.11
N GLU A 117 -26.70 -26.38 -6.35
CA GLU A 117 -25.52 -26.90 -5.65
C GLU A 117 -24.39 -27.19 -6.64
N LEU A 118 -23.23 -26.58 -6.41
CA LEU A 118 -22.01 -26.88 -7.16
C LEU A 118 -21.35 -28.14 -6.59
N THR A 119 -21.66 -29.28 -7.22
CA THR A 119 -21.09 -30.58 -6.87
C THR A 119 -19.68 -30.77 -7.42
N LEU A 120 -18.88 -31.63 -6.76
CA LEU A 120 -17.54 -32.01 -7.23
C LEU A 120 -17.56 -32.56 -8.68
N GLY A 121 -18.59 -33.33 -9.04
CA GLY A 121 -18.75 -33.87 -10.39
C GLY A 121 -18.96 -32.79 -11.46
N ALA A 122 -19.68 -31.72 -11.12
CA ALA A 122 -19.85 -30.57 -12.02
C ALA A 122 -18.52 -29.82 -12.24
N ILE A 123 -17.74 -29.64 -11.16
CA ILE A 123 -16.43 -28.97 -11.21
C ILE A 123 -15.45 -29.75 -12.11
N LEU A 124 -15.32 -31.05 -11.91
CA LEU A 124 -14.40 -31.90 -12.68
C LEU A 124 -14.75 -31.97 -14.17
N LYS A 125 -16.03 -31.84 -14.53
CA LYS A 125 -16.50 -31.85 -15.92
C LYS A 125 -16.12 -30.59 -16.69
N GLU A 126 -16.11 -29.44 -16.01
CA GLU A 126 -15.85 -28.11 -16.58
C GLU A 126 -14.38 -27.66 -16.46
N LEU A 127 -13.57 -28.33 -15.62
CA LEU A 127 -12.14 -28.06 -15.52
C LEU A 127 -11.39 -28.63 -16.74
N PRO A 128 -10.57 -27.82 -17.45
CA PRO A 128 -9.77 -28.31 -18.58
C PRO A 128 -8.54 -29.10 -18.09
N GLU A 129 -8.02 -30.02 -18.91
CA GLU A 129 -6.69 -30.62 -18.66
C GLU A 129 -5.59 -29.53 -18.68
N PRO A 130 -4.58 -29.58 -17.79
CA PRO A 130 -4.32 -30.62 -16.77
C PRO A 130 -4.98 -30.35 -15.40
N PHE A 131 -5.85 -29.34 -15.28
CA PHE A 131 -6.41 -28.89 -13.99
C PHE A 131 -7.46 -29.84 -13.39
N ASN A 132 -8.01 -30.75 -14.20
CA ASN A 132 -8.94 -31.80 -13.76
C ASN A 132 -8.24 -33.13 -13.42
N SER A 133 -6.92 -33.23 -13.62
CA SER A 133 -6.21 -34.51 -13.50
C SER A 133 -5.93 -34.91 -12.05
N ASP A 134 -5.81 -33.94 -11.14
CA ASP A 134 -5.59 -34.18 -9.71
C ASP A 134 -6.92 -34.10 -8.93
N VAL A 135 -7.64 -35.21 -8.91
CA VAL A 135 -8.97 -35.30 -8.30
C VAL A 135 -8.92 -35.08 -6.79
N GLU A 136 -7.85 -35.50 -6.11
CA GLU A 136 -7.69 -35.31 -4.66
C GLU A 136 -7.51 -33.84 -4.31
N LEU A 137 -6.72 -33.10 -5.09
CA LEU A 137 -6.55 -31.65 -4.93
C LEU A 137 -7.87 -30.90 -5.18
N VAL A 138 -8.57 -31.20 -6.27
CA VAL A 138 -9.87 -30.57 -6.59
C VAL A 138 -10.90 -30.86 -5.49
N THR A 139 -10.94 -32.09 -4.98
CA THR A 139 -11.80 -32.49 -3.86
C THR A 139 -11.46 -31.69 -2.60
N SER A 140 -10.17 -31.54 -2.28
CA SER A 140 -9.73 -30.81 -1.10
C SER A 140 -10.04 -29.31 -1.19
N ILE A 141 -9.91 -28.71 -2.39
CA ILE A 141 -10.28 -27.31 -2.65
C ILE A 141 -11.80 -27.12 -2.58
N HIS A 142 -12.60 -28.02 -3.17
CA HIS A 142 -14.06 -27.99 -3.08
C HIS A 142 -14.52 -28.05 -1.62
N ASN A 143 -14.03 -29.03 -0.85
CA ASN A 143 -14.32 -29.17 0.58
C ASN A 143 -13.91 -27.93 1.39
N TYR A 144 -12.76 -27.32 1.08
CA TYR A 144 -12.33 -26.06 1.68
C TYR A 144 -13.33 -24.94 1.38
N LEU A 145 -13.66 -24.72 0.11
CA LEU A 145 -14.55 -23.63 -0.29
C LEU A 145 -15.95 -23.81 0.30
N GLU A 146 -16.46 -25.04 0.34
CA GLU A 146 -17.74 -25.36 0.96
C GLU A 146 -17.73 -25.16 2.48
N ARG A 147 -16.73 -25.73 3.17
CA ARG A 147 -16.60 -25.63 4.64
C ARG A 147 -16.51 -24.19 5.15
N TYR A 148 -15.90 -23.31 4.36
CA TYR A 148 -15.73 -21.89 4.71
C TYR A 148 -16.77 -20.97 4.06
N GLY A 149 -17.78 -21.52 3.38
CA GLY A 149 -18.91 -20.75 2.84
C GLY A 149 -18.53 -19.83 1.67
N TYR A 150 -17.63 -20.27 0.80
CA TYR A 150 -17.23 -19.58 -0.43
C TYR A 150 -17.94 -20.13 -1.69
N ILE A 151 -18.52 -21.31 -1.61
CA ILE A 151 -19.45 -21.90 -2.58
C ILE A 151 -20.58 -22.59 -1.81
N ASN A 152 -21.68 -22.93 -2.49
CA ASN A 152 -22.82 -23.62 -1.89
C ASN A 152 -23.38 -22.87 -0.66
N PHE A 153 -23.20 -21.55 -0.62
CA PHE A 153 -23.65 -20.66 0.45
C PHE A 153 -24.64 -19.67 -0.14
N GLY A 154 -25.71 -19.35 0.58
CA GLY A 154 -26.72 -18.44 0.03
C GLY A 154 -27.79 -19.12 -0.83
N LEU A 155 -28.20 -20.33 -0.45
CA LEU A 155 -29.62 -20.76 -0.55
C LEU A 155 -30.54 -19.87 0.35
N ALA A 156 -30.27 -18.57 0.42
CA ALA A 156 -31.01 -17.58 1.16
C ALA A 156 -31.66 -16.65 0.15
N GLN A 157 -32.76 -17.10 -0.45
CA GLN A 157 -33.62 -16.38 -1.38
C GLN A 157 -33.82 -14.90 -1.04
N TRP A 158 -33.82 -14.58 0.26
CA TRP A 158 -34.02 -13.24 0.78
C TRP A 158 -32.99 -12.21 0.32
N GLN A 159 -31.74 -12.60 0.05
CA GLN A 159 -30.76 -11.63 -0.47
C GLN A 159 -30.99 -11.30 -1.96
N PHE A 160 -31.67 -12.20 -2.68
CA PHE A 160 -32.05 -12.00 -4.08
C PHE A 160 -33.35 -11.19 -4.22
N ASP A 161 -34.33 -11.44 -3.34
CA ASP A 161 -35.53 -10.62 -3.20
C ASP A 161 -35.77 -10.18 -1.75
N PRO A 162 -35.12 -9.09 -1.30
CA PRO A 162 -35.26 -8.61 0.07
C PRO A 162 -36.57 -7.86 0.30
N LEU A 163 -37.49 -7.81 -0.67
CA LEU A 163 -38.76 -7.09 -0.57
C LEU A 163 -39.87 -7.93 0.09
N LEU A 164 -39.65 -9.24 0.27
CA LEU A 164 -40.60 -10.15 0.90
C LEU A 164 -40.00 -10.77 2.17
N GLU A 165 -40.86 -11.10 3.13
CA GLU A 165 -40.45 -11.89 4.30
C GLU A 165 -40.07 -13.31 3.88
N LEU A 166 -38.86 -13.76 4.22
CA LEU A 166 -38.46 -15.15 4.11
C LEU A 166 -39.06 -15.96 5.24
N THR A 167 -40.13 -16.69 4.92
CA THR A 167 -40.83 -17.55 5.87
C THR A 167 -40.19 -18.93 5.95
N LEU A 168 -40.31 -19.60 7.11
CA LEU A 168 -39.86 -20.99 7.29
C LEU A 168 -40.46 -21.94 6.24
N GLY A 169 -41.75 -21.75 5.90
CA GLY A 169 -42.43 -22.56 4.90
C GLY A 169 -41.92 -22.34 3.47
N ALA A 170 -41.36 -21.17 3.15
CA ALA A 170 -40.69 -20.94 1.87
C ALA A 170 -39.34 -21.68 1.85
N ILE A 171 -38.54 -21.56 2.92
CA ILE A 171 -37.24 -22.23 3.05
C ILE A 171 -37.39 -23.75 2.91
N LEU A 172 -38.33 -24.36 3.64
CA LEU A 172 -38.52 -25.82 3.62
C LEU A 172 -38.93 -26.36 2.25
N LYS A 173 -39.59 -25.55 1.41
CA LYS A 173 -39.97 -25.94 0.05
C LYS A 173 -38.82 -25.91 -0.94
N GLU A 174 -37.82 -25.06 -0.70
CA GLU A 174 -36.71 -24.86 -1.61
C GLU A 174 -35.44 -25.58 -1.21
N LEU A 175 -35.28 -25.90 0.08
CA LEU A 175 -34.17 -26.72 0.53
C LEU A 175 -34.23 -28.10 -0.17
N PRO A 176 -33.15 -28.52 -0.86
CA PRO A 176 -33.11 -29.85 -1.46
C PRO A 176 -33.03 -30.93 -0.39
N GLU A 177 -33.51 -32.13 -0.71
CA GLU A 177 -33.24 -33.30 0.12
C GLU A 177 -31.72 -33.58 0.13
N PRO A 178 -31.11 -33.91 1.29
CA PRO A 178 -31.73 -34.20 2.58
C PRO A 178 -31.85 -32.98 3.53
N PHE A 179 -31.47 -31.77 3.11
CA PHE A 179 -31.40 -30.60 4.00
C PHE A 179 -32.77 -30.10 4.50
N ASN A 180 -33.84 -30.42 3.79
CA ASN A 180 -35.22 -30.14 4.22
C ASN A 180 -35.78 -31.18 5.22
N SER A 181 -35.06 -32.28 5.48
CA SER A 181 -35.58 -33.40 6.27
C SER A 181 -35.62 -33.12 7.78
N ASP A 182 -34.65 -32.38 8.31
CA ASP A 182 -34.60 -31.97 9.72
C ASP A 182 -35.29 -30.62 9.93
N VAL A 183 -36.61 -30.67 10.03
CA VAL A 183 -37.46 -29.48 10.19
C VAL A 183 -37.15 -28.71 11.48
N GLU A 184 -36.77 -29.38 12.56
CA GLU A 184 -36.46 -28.73 13.84
C GLU A 184 -35.16 -27.93 13.76
N LEU A 185 -34.14 -28.49 13.12
CA LEU A 185 -32.89 -27.79 12.86
C LEU A 185 -33.11 -26.58 11.95
N VAL A 186 -33.81 -26.75 10.83
CA VAL A 186 -34.11 -25.65 9.90
C VAL A 186 -34.90 -24.55 10.60
N THR A 187 -35.88 -24.91 11.44
CA THR A 187 -36.65 -23.97 12.25
C THR A 187 -35.74 -23.19 13.22
N SER A 188 -34.83 -23.88 13.90
CA SER A 188 -33.90 -23.26 14.84
C SER A 188 -32.95 -22.27 14.15
N ILE A 189 -32.44 -22.64 12.97
CA ILE A 189 -31.58 -21.78 12.15
C ILE A 189 -32.36 -20.56 11.65
N HIS A 190 -33.56 -20.75 11.10
CA HIS A 190 -34.42 -19.65 10.64
C HIS A 190 -34.71 -18.65 11.76
N ASN A 191 -35.14 -19.15 12.92
CA ASN A 191 -35.42 -18.33 14.09
C ASN A 191 -34.18 -17.56 14.57
N TYR A 192 -33.00 -18.19 14.55
CA TYR A 192 -31.73 -17.54 14.89
C TYR A 192 -31.42 -16.40 13.91
N LEU A 193 -31.41 -16.70 12.61
CA LEU A 193 -31.07 -15.73 11.57
C LEU A 193 -32.01 -14.53 11.60
N GLU A 194 -33.29 -14.77 11.80
CA GLU A 194 -34.31 -13.73 11.89
C GLU A 194 -34.18 -12.91 13.18
N ARG A 195 -33.97 -13.57 14.33
CA ARG A 195 -33.83 -12.91 15.64
C ARG A 195 -32.69 -11.91 15.65
N TYR A 196 -31.55 -12.27 15.05
CA TYR A 196 -30.34 -11.44 15.03
C TYR A 196 -30.26 -10.53 13.80
N GLY A 197 -31.28 -10.52 12.93
CA GLY A 197 -31.37 -9.60 11.80
C GLY A 197 -30.41 -9.92 10.66
N TYR A 198 -30.07 -11.20 10.46
CA TYR A 198 -29.34 -11.67 9.27
C TYR A 198 -30.26 -11.83 8.06
N ILE A 199 -31.54 -12.10 8.30
CA ILE A 199 -32.63 -12.12 7.32
C ILE A 199 -33.80 -11.29 7.85
N ASN A 200 -34.77 -10.97 6.99
CA ASN A 200 -36.00 -10.26 7.37
C ASN A 200 -35.72 -8.97 8.16
N PHE A 201 -34.77 -8.16 7.69
CA PHE A 201 -34.50 -6.84 8.24
C PHE A 201 -34.79 -5.73 7.23
N GLY A 202 -35.03 -4.53 7.74
CA GLY A 202 -35.25 -3.35 6.91
C GLY A 202 -36.70 -3.17 6.45
N VAL A 203 -36.89 -2.92 5.17
CA VAL A 203 -38.18 -2.57 4.56
C VAL A 203 -38.63 -3.67 3.61
N PHE A 204 -39.51 -4.53 4.08
CA PHE A 204 -40.06 -5.65 3.31
C PHE A 204 -41.53 -5.87 3.65
N THR A 205 -42.23 -6.55 2.75
CA THR A 205 -43.62 -6.98 2.91
C THR A 205 -43.67 -8.16 3.86
N ARG A 206 -44.39 -7.97 4.96
CA ARG A 206 -44.59 -8.99 5.98
C ARG A 206 -45.68 -9.98 5.54
N LEU A 207 -45.41 -11.27 5.67
CA LEU A 207 -46.30 -12.37 5.33
C LEU A 207 -46.84 -13.10 6.57
N SER A 208 -46.08 -13.09 7.68
CA SER A 208 -46.49 -13.74 8.93
C SER A 208 -47.10 -12.72 9.91
N VAL A 209 -48.11 -13.13 10.70
CA VAL A 209 -48.60 -12.33 11.84
C VAL A 209 -48.02 -12.92 13.13
N ARG A 210 -47.47 -12.06 13.99
CA ARG A 210 -47.03 -12.45 15.33
C ARG A 210 -47.77 -11.60 16.35
N GLU A 211 -48.51 -12.28 17.20
CA GLU A 211 -49.16 -11.68 18.36
C GLU A 211 -48.60 -12.33 19.61
N PHE A 212 -48.30 -11.50 20.62
CA PHE A 212 -47.99 -11.97 21.95
C PHE A 212 -49.24 -11.91 22.80
N ASP A 213 -49.43 -12.90 23.69
CA ASP A 213 -50.54 -12.91 24.66
C ASP A 213 -50.55 -11.65 25.56
N LYS A 214 -49.38 -11.03 25.76
CA LYS A 214 -49.22 -9.77 26.48
C LYS A 214 -48.48 -8.76 25.63
N LYS A 215 -49.08 -7.58 25.46
CA LYS A 215 -48.40 -6.43 24.83
C LYS A 215 -47.32 -5.90 25.77
N ILE A 216 -46.06 -6.01 25.34
CA ILE A 216 -44.92 -5.37 25.98
C ILE A 216 -44.59 -4.11 25.18
N THR A 217 -44.57 -2.96 25.86
CA THR A 217 -44.20 -1.67 25.27
C THR A 217 -42.70 -1.39 25.48
N ILE A 218 -42.01 -1.04 24.39
CA ILE A 218 -40.58 -0.71 24.38
C ILE A 218 -40.43 0.74 23.90
N VAL A 219 -39.63 1.52 24.63
CA VAL A 219 -39.29 2.90 24.24
C VAL A 219 -37.87 2.93 23.69
N VAL A 220 -37.71 3.44 22.47
CA VAL A 220 -36.41 3.67 21.82
C VAL A 220 -36.11 5.16 21.83
N ILE A 221 -34.96 5.54 22.40
CA ILE A 221 -34.53 6.94 22.46
C ILE A 221 -33.59 7.24 21.28
N GLY A 222 -34.02 8.14 20.40
CA GLY A 222 -33.32 8.59 19.20
C GLY A 222 -33.80 7.88 17.94
N ALA A 223 -34.26 8.65 16.95
CA ALA A 223 -34.64 8.20 15.62
C ALA A 223 -33.49 8.35 14.60
N GLY A 224 -32.27 8.01 15.01
CA GLY A 224 -31.14 7.80 14.10
C GLY A 224 -31.16 6.42 13.44
N ALA A 225 -30.17 6.11 12.58
CA ALA A 225 -30.09 4.81 11.89
C ALA A 225 -30.23 3.60 12.83
N ALA A 226 -29.49 3.59 13.94
CA ALA A 226 -29.54 2.51 14.93
C ALA A 226 -30.92 2.39 15.60
N GLY A 227 -31.52 3.52 16.00
CA GLY A 227 -32.82 3.53 16.67
C GLY A 227 -33.97 3.12 15.76
N LEU A 228 -33.97 3.59 14.51
CA LEU A 228 -34.96 3.20 13.50
C LEU A 228 -34.86 1.70 13.16
N ALA A 229 -33.64 1.20 12.94
CA ALA A 229 -33.43 -0.23 12.68
C ALA A 229 -33.90 -1.11 13.85
N ALA A 230 -33.57 -0.73 15.09
CA ALA A 230 -34.01 -1.45 16.28
C ALA A 230 -35.54 -1.41 16.43
N ALA A 231 -36.15 -0.22 16.27
CA ALA A 231 -37.60 -0.06 16.35
C ALA A 231 -38.32 -0.90 15.31
N ARG A 232 -37.81 -0.93 14.07
CA ARG A 232 -38.34 -1.74 12.97
C ARG A 232 -38.31 -3.24 13.29
N GLN A 233 -37.18 -3.76 13.77
CA GLN A 233 -37.07 -5.18 14.16
C GLN A 233 -37.96 -5.54 15.35
N LEU A 234 -38.00 -4.70 16.39
CA LEU A 234 -38.86 -4.95 17.55
C LEU A 234 -40.35 -4.94 17.17
N LYS A 235 -40.75 -4.02 16.29
CA LYS A 235 -42.12 -3.99 15.77
C LYS A 235 -42.43 -5.22 14.93
N PHE A 236 -41.48 -5.68 14.10
CA PHE A 236 -41.59 -6.92 13.34
C PHE A 236 -41.78 -8.14 14.26
N PHE A 237 -41.05 -8.22 15.36
CA PHE A 237 -41.23 -9.29 16.35
C PHE A 237 -42.56 -9.25 17.10
N GLY A 238 -43.33 -8.16 17.01
CA GLY A 238 -44.68 -8.04 17.59
C GLY A 238 -44.77 -7.16 18.83
N PHE A 239 -43.68 -6.46 19.20
CA PHE A 239 -43.69 -5.53 20.33
C PHE A 239 -44.43 -4.24 19.99
N ASP A 240 -44.95 -3.57 21.02
CA ASP A 240 -45.41 -2.20 20.90
C ASP A 240 -44.21 -1.25 21.08
N VAL A 241 -43.94 -0.38 20.12
CA VAL A 241 -42.68 0.38 20.07
C VAL A 241 -42.97 1.87 19.92
N ILE A 242 -42.40 2.66 20.83
CA ILE A 242 -42.46 4.12 20.80
C ILE A 242 -41.05 4.66 20.58
N VAL A 243 -40.86 5.53 19.59
CA VAL A 243 -39.57 6.18 19.32
C VAL A 243 -39.63 7.64 19.78
N LEU A 244 -38.68 8.06 20.61
CA LEU A 244 -38.55 9.44 21.10
C LEU A 244 -37.35 10.12 20.46
N GLU A 245 -37.58 11.11 19.60
CA GLU A 245 -36.52 11.88 18.94
C GLU A 245 -36.54 13.34 19.41
N ALA A 246 -35.37 13.86 19.76
CA ALA A 246 -35.23 15.23 20.27
C ALA A 246 -35.32 16.28 19.15
N ARG A 247 -34.94 15.92 17.93
CA ARG A 247 -34.98 16.83 16.76
C ARG A 247 -36.37 16.80 16.10
N PRO A 248 -36.75 17.87 15.37
CA PRO A 248 -37.97 17.88 14.56
C PRO A 248 -37.81 17.08 13.25
N ARG A 249 -36.92 16.09 13.22
CA ARG A 249 -36.58 15.29 12.03
C ARG A 249 -36.00 13.94 12.41
N LEU A 250 -36.18 12.98 11.52
CA LEU A 250 -35.60 11.63 11.62
C LEU A 250 -34.13 11.60 11.14
N CYS A 251 -33.55 10.41 11.18
CA CYS A 251 -32.25 10.00 10.62
C CYS A 251 -31.00 10.50 11.37
N GLY A 252 -31.17 11.33 12.41
CA GLY A 252 -30.08 11.73 13.31
C GLY A 252 -28.90 12.39 12.59
N ARG A 253 -27.74 11.71 12.56
CA ARG A 253 -26.51 12.21 11.91
C ARG A 253 -26.51 12.06 10.38
N VAL A 254 -27.48 11.36 9.79
CA VAL A 254 -27.72 11.41 8.34
C VAL A 254 -28.65 12.58 8.07
N PHE A 255 -28.15 13.62 7.41
CA PHE A 255 -28.87 14.86 7.22
C PHE A 255 -28.60 15.46 5.86
N THR A 256 -29.67 15.56 5.07
CA THR A 256 -29.67 16.22 3.77
C THR A 256 -30.34 17.58 3.89
N TYR A 257 -29.60 18.62 3.52
CA TYR A 257 -30.11 19.96 3.32
C TYR A 257 -30.71 20.08 1.91
N HIS A 258 -31.96 20.52 1.85
CA HIS A 258 -32.64 20.84 0.61
C HIS A 258 -32.63 22.37 0.50
N GLY A 259 -31.88 22.89 -0.47
CA GLY A 259 -31.83 24.32 -0.74
C GLY A 259 -33.16 24.86 -1.29
N GLY A 260 -33.17 26.16 -1.61
CA GLY A 260 -34.27 26.76 -2.37
C GLY A 260 -34.46 26.12 -3.75
N ALA A 261 -35.56 26.46 -4.43
CA ALA A 261 -35.95 25.84 -5.70
C ALA A 261 -34.80 25.83 -6.74
N GLY A 262 -34.51 24.65 -7.28
CA GLY A 262 -33.52 24.44 -8.34
C GLY A 262 -32.12 23.99 -7.89
N LEU A 263 -31.82 23.98 -6.58
CA LEU A 263 -30.55 23.47 -6.07
C LEU A 263 -30.64 21.97 -5.76
N PRO A 264 -29.60 21.17 -6.06
CA PRO A 264 -29.57 19.77 -5.68
C PRO A 264 -29.49 19.62 -4.14
N PRO A 265 -30.00 18.51 -3.59
CA PRO A 265 -29.83 18.19 -2.17
C PRO A 265 -28.34 18.05 -1.82
N ILE A 266 -27.98 18.47 -0.61
CA ILE A 266 -26.60 18.40 -0.10
C ILE A 266 -26.60 17.64 1.23
N ASP A 267 -25.84 16.56 1.31
CA ASP A 267 -25.64 15.85 2.57
C ASP A 267 -24.62 16.56 3.45
N LEU A 268 -25.03 16.95 4.65
CA LEU A 268 -24.16 17.53 5.68
C LEU A 268 -23.70 16.48 6.71
N GLY A 269 -24.14 15.23 6.55
CA GLY A 269 -23.92 14.12 7.47
C GLY A 269 -23.36 12.89 6.77
N GLY A 270 -23.85 11.71 7.14
CA GLY A 270 -23.49 10.47 6.45
C GLY A 270 -23.86 10.51 4.96
N MET A 271 -22.85 10.59 4.09
CA MET A 271 -23.03 10.73 2.63
C MET A 271 -22.34 9.63 1.81
N ILE A 272 -21.41 8.89 2.41
CA ILE A 272 -20.62 7.85 1.74
C ILE A 272 -20.96 6.51 2.34
N ILE A 273 -21.31 5.55 1.49
CA ILE A 273 -21.38 4.13 1.83
C ILE A 273 -20.05 3.52 1.41
N LYS A 274 -19.23 3.18 2.41
CA LYS A 274 -17.90 2.61 2.21
C LYS A 274 -18.03 1.12 1.88
N GLY A 275 -17.85 0.79 0.60
CA GLY A 275 -17.86 -0.59 0.11
C GLY A 275 -19.27 -1.17 0.01
N ILE A 276 -19.48 -2.00 -1.00
CA ILE A 276 -20.79 -2.60 -1.31
C ILE A 276 -20.85 -4.09 -0.93
N VAL A 277 -19.70 -4.75 -0.83
CA VAL A 277 -19.66 -6.20 -0.62
C VAL A 277 -19.88 -6.50 0.86
N GLY A 278 -20.97 -7.21 1.17
CA GLY A 278 -21.33 -7.58 2.54
C GLY A 278 -21.88 -6.43 3.40
N ASN A 279 -22.06 -5.24 2.81
CA ASN A 279 -22.56 -4.08 3.52
C ASN A 279 -24.11 -4.15 3.64
N PRO A 280 -24.69 -4.20 4.85
CA PRO A 280 -26.14 -4.33 5.05
C PRO A 280 -26.94 -3.16 4.49
N LEU A 281 -26.31 -2.01 4.24
CA LEU A 281 -26.96 -0.87 3.60
C LEU A 281 -27.35 -1.16 2.14
N ILE A 282 -26.68 -2.10 1.47
CA ILE A 282 -27.05 -2.48 0.09
C ILE A 282 -28.41 -3.16 0.06
N THR A 283 -28.74 -3.97 1.08
CA THR A 283 -30.07 -4.54 1.22
C THR A 283 -31.13 -3.45 1.37
N LEU A 284 -30.88 -2.45 2.21
CA LEU A 284 -31.79 -1.31 2.39
C LEU A 284 -31.94 -0.49 1.10
N ILE A 285 -30.87 -0.30 0.34
CA ILE A 285 -30.93 0.41 -0.95
C ILE A 285 -31.81 -0.35 -1.95
N ARG A 286 -31.67 -1.68 -2.04
CA ARG A 286 -32.54 -2.53 -2.88
C ARG A 286 -34.00 -2.42 -2.47
N GLN A 287 -34.26 -2.42 -1.16
CA GLN A 287 -35.60 -2.32 -0.60
C GLN A 287 -36.28 -0.96 -0.83
N THR A 288 -35.50 0.11 -0.83
CA THR A 288 -36.00 1.50 -0.91
C THR A 288 -35.89 2.10 -2.31
N GLN A 289 -35.21 1.43 -3.24
CA GLN A 289 -34.92 1.91 -4.59
C GLN A 289 -34.19 3.27 -4.61
N CYS A 290 -33.34 3.52 -3.62
CA CYS A 290 -32.54 4.75 -3.54
C CYS A 290 -31.57 4.86 -4.72
N ASN A 291 -31.46 6.06 -5.29
CA ASN A 291 -30.57 6.34 -6.41
C ASN A 291 -29.12 6.53 -5.91
N ILE A 292 -28.24 5.58 -6.22
CA ILE A 292 -26.83 5.57 -5.81
C ILE A 292 -25.91 5.77 -7.02
N VAL A 293 -24.75 6.36 -6.77
CA VAL A 293 -23.69 6.60 -7.77
C VAL A 293 -22.34 6.19 -7.20
N GLU A 294 -21.52 5.55 -8.04
CA GLU A 294 -20.14 5.22 -7.70
C GLU A 294 -19.27 6.47 -7.58
N MET A 295 -18.43 6.52 -6.54
CA MET A 295 -17.51 7.62 -6.32
C MET A 295 -16.24 7.48 -7.17
N ASN A 296 -15.90 8.53 -7.91
CA ASN A 296 -14.62 8.61 -8.61
C ASN A 296 -13.48 8.88 -7.61
N GLN A 297 -12.45 8.03 -7.63
CA GLN A 297 -11.29 8.17 -6.75
C GLN A 297 -10.27 9.22 -7.20
N LYS A 298 -10.39 9.76 -8.43
CA LYS A 298 -9.47 10.79 -8.92
C LYS A 298 -9.65 12.09 -8.14
N CYS A 299 -8.60 12.51 -7.44
CA CYS A 299 -8.58 13.74 -6.63
C CYS A 299 -7.42 14.65 -7.09
N PRO A 300 -7.64 15.58 -8.05
CA PRO A 300 -6.63 16.58 -8.41
C PRO A 300 -6.44 17.59 -7.27
N ILE A 301 -5.20 17.82 -6.87
CA ILE A 301 -4.85 18.74 -5.78
C ILE A 301 -4.30 20.03 -6.39
N TYR A 302 -4.77 21.17 -5.90
CA TYR A 302 -4.32 22.50 -6.32
C TYR A 302 -3.58 23.18 -5.18
N ASP A 303 -2.50 23.88 -5.50
CA ASP A 303 -1.78 24.68 -4.52
C ASP A 303 -2.56 25.96 -4.14
N LYS A 304 -2.01 26.74 -3.19
CA LYS A 304 -2.61 28.00 -2.71
C LYS A 304 -2.81 29.07 -3.80
N ASN A 305 -2.17 28.92 -4.97
CA ASN A 305 -2.30 29.83 -6.10
C ASN A 305 -3.26 29.28 -7.17
N GLY A 306 -3.91 28.14 -6.92
CA GLY A 306 -4.79 27.47 -7.87
C GLY A 306 -4.03 26.67 -8.95
N LYS A 307 -2.72 26.43 -8.79
CA LYS A 307 -1.94 25.63 -9.74
C LYS A 307 -2.09 24.15 -9.43
N LEU A 308 -2.35 23.35 -10.46
CA LEU A 308 -2.40 21.89 -10.35
C LEU A 308 -1.04 21.35 -9.90
N ILE A 309 -1.05 20.50 -8.88
CA ILE A 309 0.14 19.83 -8.36
C ILE A 309 0.49 18.66 -9.28
N ASP A 310 1.78 18.51 -9.58
CA ASP A 310 2.28 17.40 -10.38
C ASP A 310 1.94 16.04 -9.75
N LEU A 311 1.46 15.10 -10.58
CA LEU A 311 0.98 13.80 -10.12
C LEU A 311 2.10 12.96 -9.52
N GLN A 312 3.28 12.94 -10.13
CA GLN A 312 4.42 12.16 -9.63
C GLN A 312 4.85 12.66 -8.26
N LYS A 313 4.90 13.99 -8.10
CA LYS A 313 5.22 14.61 -6.82
C LYS A 313 4.18 14.31 -5.75
N ASN A 314 2.89 14.36 -6.09
CA ASN A 314 1.83 13.97 -5.17
C ASN A 314 1.97 12.51 -4.72
N GLU A 315 2.19 11.58 -5.66
CA GLU A 315 2.41 10.16 -5.38
C GLU A 315 3.65 9.92 -4.51
N MET A 316 4.76 10.62 -4.77
CA MET A 316 5.98 10.52 -3.96
C MET A 316 5.73 10.92 -2.49
N ILE A 317 4.96 11.98 -2.27
CA ILE A 317 4.66 12.48 -0.92
C ILE A 317 3.68 11.56 -0.21
N LEU A 318 2.63 11.09 -0.89
CA LEU A 318 1.70 10.10 -0.36
C LEU A 318 2.41 8.79 0.01
N ASN A 319 3.30 8.29 -0.85
CA ASN A 319 4.11 7.11 -0.57
C ASN A 319 5.05 7.32 0.62
N SER A 320 5.54 8.55 0.83
CA SER A 320 6.35 8.88 1.99
C SER A 320 5.53 8.88 3.28
N LEU A 321 4.30 9.40 3.26
CA LEU A 321 3.36 9.30 4.38
C LEU A 321 3.04 7.85 4.72
N ASN A 322 2.71 7.02 3.72
CA ASN A 322 2.42 5.60 3.93
C ASN A 322 3.60 4.84 4.56
N LYS A 323 4.84 5.16 4.17
CA LYS A 323 6.05 4.62 4.81
C LYS A 323 6.17 5.03 6.27
N ILE A 324 5.82 6.28 6.60
CA ILE A 324 5.82 6.78 7.98
C ILE A 324 4.78 6.01 8.81
N LEU A 325 3.55 5.89 8.32
CA LEU A 325 2.48 5.13 8.98
C LEU A 325 2.88 3.66 9.20
N ASN A 326 3.40 2.97 8.18
CA ASN A 326 3.88 1.60 8.32
C ASN A 326 5.02 1.46 9.34
N THR A 327 5.91 2.45 9.43
CA THR A 327 6.98 2.47 10.43
C THR A 327 6.39 2.62 11.83
N ILE A 328 5.37 3.46 11.99
CA ILE A 328 4.65 3.62 13.25
C ILE A 328 3.96 2.31 13.65
N CYS A 329 3.22 1.67 12.74
CA CYS A 329 2.59 0.37 12.99
C CYS A 329 3.62 -0.67 13.46
N TYR A 330 4.78 -0.75 12.80
CA TYR A 330 5.88 -1.63 13.23
C TYR A 330 6.37 -1.29 14.65
N ILE A 331 6.62 -0.02 14.96
CA ILE A 331 7.06 0.43 16.28
C ILE A 331 6.04 0.07 17.38
N VAL A 332 4.76 0.23 17.09
CA VAL A 332 3.68 0.03 18.04
C VAL A 332 3.40 -1.45 18.28
N HIS A 333 3.24 -2.24 17.21
CA HIS A 333 2.79 -3.62 17.30
C HIS A 333 3.95 -4.61 17.49
N GLU A 334 5.08 -4.41 16.82
CA GLU A 334 6.23 -5.32 16.93
C GLU A 334 7.16 -4.96 18.10
N MET A 335 7.39 -3.66 18.32
CA MET A 335 8.29 -3.21 19.40
C MET A 335 7.56 -2.82 20.69
N GLY A 336 6.21 -2.76 20.69
CA GLY A 336 5.40 -2.46 21.87
C GLY A 336 5.54 -1.01 22.38
N VAL A 337 6.11 -0.11 21.58
CA VAL A 337 6.40 1.27 22.01
C VAL A 337 5.17 2.15 21.81
N THR A 338 4.49 2.46 22.92
CA THR A 338 3.27 3.30 22.94
C THR A 338 3.36 4.47 23.92
N LYS A 339 4.50 4.58 24.63
CA LYS A 339 4.75 5.58 25.67
C LYS A 339 6.16 6.13 25.52
N ILE A 340 6.33 7.39 25.89
CA ILE A 340 7.66 8.01 26.06
C ILE A 340 7.92 8.16 27.55
N ASP A 341 9.11 7.80 27.97
CA ASP A 341 9.58 8.09 29.33
C ASP A 341 9.76 9.60 29.46
N GLU A 342 9.10 10.22 30.44
CA GLU A 342 9.43 11.60 30.80
C GLU A 342 10.74 11.58 31.58
N ASP A 343 11.79 12.17 31.00
CA ASP A 343 13.03 12.43 31.71
C ASP A 343 12.75 13.40 32.87
N SER A 344 12.58 12.87 34.08
CA SER A 344 12.78 13.64 35.29
C SER A 344 14.30 13.93 35.38
N PRO A 345 14.76 15.19 35.54
CA PRO A 345 16.17 15.56 35.38
C PRO A 345 17.18 14.88 36.34
N ASN A 346 16.74 14.02 37.26
CA ASN A 346 17.56 13.41 38.32
C ASN A 346 17.40 11.89 38.42
N SER A 347 17.63 11.15 37.33
CA SER A 347 17.79 9.69 37.45
C SER A 347 18.92 9.17 36.55
N GLN A 348 20.14 9.25 37.07
CA GLN A 348 21.20 8.33 36.66
C GLN A 348 20.79 6.92 37.10
N ASN A 349 20.21 6.13 36.19
CA ASN A 349 20.13 4.69 36.38
C ASN A 349 20.22 3.96 35.03
N ASN A 350 21.36 3.30 34.83
CA ASN A 350 21.83 2.66 33.60
C ASN A 350 21.17 1.30 33.31
N ASN A 351 19.85 1.15 33.46
CA ASN A 351 19.17 -0.10 33.08
C ASN A 351 18.16 0.14 31.94
N LYS A 352 18.57 -0.22 30.73
CA LYS A 352 17.90 0.10 29.45
C LYS A 352 16.71 -0.78 29.04
N ASN A 353 16.29 -1.77 29.83
CA ASN A 353 15.42 -2.84 29.32
C ASN A 353 14.14 -3.13 30.13
N VAL A 354 13.51 -2.13 30.74
CA VAL A 354 12.15 -2.30 31.27
C VAL A 354 11.36 -1.02 31.05
N ALA A 355 10.29 -1.10 30.26
CA ALA A 355 9.31 -0.02 30.10
C ALA A 355 8.85 0.45 31.49
N LYS A 356 9.29 1.65 31.92
CA LYS A 356 8.87 2.22 33.18
C LYS A 356 7.35 2.38 33.15
N LYS A 357 6.67 1.89 34.18
CA LYS A 357 5.21 1.93 34.35
C LYS A 357 4.58 3.34 34.34
N GLY A 358 5.36 4.41 34.20
CA GLY A 358 4.94 5.81 34.31
C GLY A 358 5.07 6.68 33.04
N GLY A 359 5.36 6.13 31.86
CA GLY A 359 5.51 6.94 30.64
C GLY A 359 4.22 7.59 30.10
N ARG A 360 4.33 8.77 29.49
CA ARG A 360 3.23 9.50 28.83
C ARG A 360 2.82 8.79 27.54
N LYS A 361 1.52 8.57 27.35
CA LYS A 361 0.99 8.02 26.09
C LYS A 361 1.24 8.99 24.94
N ILE A 362 1.66 8.45 23.80
CA ILE A 362 1.86 9.20 22.56
C ILE A 362 0.57 9.13 21.74
N ASN A 363 0.21 10.21 21.07
CA ASN A 363 -0.87 10.22 20.06
C ASN A 363 -0.32 10.04 18.64
N LEU A 364 -1.18 9.75 17.67
CA LEU A 364 -0.77 9.51 16.28
C LEU A 364 -0.02 10.70 15.67
N GLY A 365 -0.50 11.93 15.92
CA GLY A 365 0.15 13.15 15.43
C GLY A 365 1.58 13.33 15.94
N GLU A 366 1.80 13.10 17.24
CA GLU A 366 3.13 13.14 17.85
C GLU A 366 4.06 12.06 17.25
N ALA A 367 3.55 10.84 17.05
CA ALA A 367 4.34 9.77 16.44
C ALA A 367 4.78 10.11 15.00
N ILE A 368 3.86 10.64 14.18
CA ILE A 368 4.17 11.10 12.82
C ILE A 368 5.26 12.18 12.87
N GLN A 369 5.13 13.18 13.75
CA GLN A 369 6.11 14.24 13.89
C GLN A 369 7.49 13.72 14.32
N LEU A 370 7.54 12.75 15.24
CA LEU A 370 8.80 12.12 15.67
C LEU A 370 9.52 11.42 14.51
N ILE A 371 8.79 10.68 13.68
CA ILE A 371 9.38 10.01 12.51
C ILE A 371 9.84 11.02 11.45
N LEU A 372 9.08 12.10 11.24
CA LEU A 372 9.49 13.20 10.36
C LEU A 372 10.81 13.84 10.84
N ASN A 373 10.89 14.17 12.13
CA ASN A 373 12.10 14.74 12.73
C ASN A 373 13.29 13.77 12.63
N GLN A 374 13.05 12.47 12.83
CA GLN A 374 14.08 11.44 12.69
C GLN A 374 14.60 11.33 11.24
N ASN A 375 13.72 11.44 10.25
CA ASN A 375 14.10 11.43 8.84
C ASN A 375 14.89 12.68 8.45
N GLU A 376 14.50 13.85 8.95
CA GLU A 376 15.28 15.08 8.77
C GLU A 376 16.67 14.98 9.40
N LEU A 377 16.77 14.42 10.60
CA LEU A 377 18.03 14.17 11.28
C LEU A 377 18.93 13.19 10.49
N ARG A 378 18.35 12.15 9.89
CA ARG A 378 19.07 11.19 9.02
C ARG A 378 19.67 11.88 7.80
N VAL A 379 18.94 12.79 7.16
CA VAL A 379 19.45 13.59 6.02
C VAL A 379 20.61 14.46 6.47
N LYS A 380 20.46 15.23 7.56
CA LYS A 380 21.52 16.07 8.12
C LYS A 380 22.77 15.27 8.51
N THR A 381 22.58 14.08 9.06
CA THR A 381 23.68 13.19 9.46
C THR A 381 24.44 12.66 8.24
N ARG A 382 23.74 12.32 7.15
CA ARG A 382 24.37 11.92 5.88
C ARG A 382 25.15 13.07 5.27
N LEU A 383 24.58 14.27 5.27
CA LEU A 383 25.25 15.48 4.78
C LEU A 383 26.51 15.79 5.61
N MET A 384 26.44 15.68 6.93
CA MET A 384 27.61 15.85 7.81
C MET A 384 28.71 14.83 7.50
N LYS A 385 28.36 13.55 7.35
CA LYS A 385 29.31 12.49 6.98
C LYS A 385 29.92 12.72 5.59
N TYR A 386 29.14 13.23 4.66
CA TYR A 386 29.60 13.62 3.32
C TYR A 386 30.66 14.72 3.42
N TRP A 387 30.36 15.83 4.10
CA TRP A 387 31.31 16.94 4.25
C TRP A 387 32.57 16.56 5.02
N GLN A 388 32.47 15.71 6.05
CA GLN A 388 33.64 15.17 6.74
C GLN A 388 34.57 14.38 5.81
N ARG A 389 34.01 13.55 4.93
CA ARG A 389 34.79 12.80 3.93
C ARG A 389 35.37 13.71 2.85
N PHE A 390 34.59 14.69 2.40
CA PHE A 390 35.05 15.67 1.42
C PHE A 390 36.21 16.52 1.97
N GLU A 391 36.13 16.93 3.23
CA GLU A 391 37.21 17.62 3.95
C GLU A 391 38.46 16.73 4.07
N GLN A 392 38.30 15.45 4.42
CA GLN A 392 39.41 14.48 4.43
C GLN A 392 40.09 14.36 3.06
N LEU A 393 39.33 14.30 1.97
CA LEU A 393 39.87 14.30 0.60
C LEU A 393 40.61 15.60 0.28
N CYS A 394 40.05 16.75 0.68
CA CYS A 394 40.70 18.05 0.48
C CYS A 394 42.01 18.17 1.29
N ASN A 395 42.06 17.63 2.50
CA ASN A 395 43.28 17.63 3.33
C ASN A 395 44.34 16.70 2.72
N LYS A 396 43.97 15.47 2.31
CA LYS A 396 44.87 14.58 1.58
C LYS A 396 45.45 15.22 0.31
N LEU A 397 44.64 16.00 -0.41
CA LEU A 397 45.10 16.71 -1.60
C LEU A 397 46.11 17.82 -1.27
N LYS A 398 45.98 18.48 -0.10
CA LYS A 398 46.96 19.46 0.39
C LYS A 398 48.26 18.77 0.79
N ASP A 399 48.18 17.62 1.47
CA ASP A 399 49.35 16.85 1.93
C ASP A 399 50.13 16.26 0.74
N ALA A 400 49.44 15.71 -0.27
CA ALA A 400 50.04 15.31 -1.56
C ALA A 400 50.64 16.50 -2.35
N GLY A 401 50.45 17.73 -1.87
CA GLY A 401 51.03 18.96 -2.36
C GLY A 401 52.44 19.28 -1.84
N GLU A 402 53.02 18.47 -0.94
CA GLU A 402 54.42 18.60 -0.47
C GLU A 402 55.48 18.26 -1.55
N LYS A 403 55.25 18.70 -2.78
CA LYS A 403 56.15 18.58 -3.94
C LYS A 403 57.45 19.35 -3.76
N ALA A 404 57.47 20.33 -2.86
CA ALA A 404 58.63 21.19 -2.62
C ALA A 404 59.86 20.38 -2.17
N THR A 405 59.68 19.30 -1.41
CA THR A 405 60.79 18.47 -0.92
C THR A 405 61.48 17.70 -2.05
N TYR A 406 60.71 16.96 -2.88
CA TYR A 406 61.25 16.24 -4.03
C TYR A 406 61.81 17.20 -5.08
N ARG A 407 61.14 18.32 -5.36
CA ARG A 407 61.63 19.32 -6.31
C ARG A 407 62.94 19.96 -5.86
N ASN A 408 63.04 20.36 -4.59
CA ASN A 408 64.28 20.89 -4.03
C ASN A 408 65.40 19.84 -4.06
N ALA A 409 65.09 18.56 -3.79
CA ALA A 409 66.07 17.47 -3.87
C ALA A 409 66.54 17.21 -5.31
N ILE A 410 65.64 17.24 -6.29
CA ILE A 410 65.95 17.15 -7.73
C ILE A 410 66.86 18.31 -8.14
N ASP A 411 66.47 19.55 -7.80
CA ASP A 411 67.23 20.76 -8.14
C ASP A 411 68.64 20.71 -7.52
N THR A 412 68.75 20.34 -6.24
CA THR A 412 70.05 20.19 -5.53
C THR A 412 70.94 19.11 -6.17
N CYS A 413 70.37 17.96 -6.52
CA CYS A 413 71.11 16.88 -7.17
C CYS A 413 71.57 17.28 -8.58
N MET A 414 70.72 17.96 -9.35
CA MET A 414 71.02 18.44 -10.70
C MET A 414 72.10 19.53 -10.69
N ASP A 415 72.01 20.51 -9.78
CA ASP A 415 73.00 21.57 -9.63
C ASP A 415 74.37 20.99 -9.27
N THR A 416 74.41 20.01 -8.36
CA THR A 416 75.67 19.38 -7.94
C THR A 416 76.28 18.51 -9.04
N LEU A 417 75.47 17.82 -9.84
CA LEU A 417 75.92 17.07 -11.02
C LEU A 417 76.50 18.01 -12.09
N ASN A 418 75.82 19.12 -12.36
CA ASN A 418 76.25 20.16 -13.31
C ASN A 418 77.57 20.81 -12.89
N GLN A 419 77.72 21.17 -11.60
CA GLN A 419 78.97 21.72 -11.05
C GLN A 419 80.16 20.75 -11.18
N ASN A 420 79.91 19.44 -11.22
CA ASN A 420 80.94 18.42 -11.39
C ASN A 420 81.19 18.01 -12.84
N GLY A 421 80.51 18.64 -13.82
CA GLY A 421 80.66 18.40 -15.26
C GLY A 421 80.03 17.08 -15.73
N ALA A 422 79.08 16.53 -15.00
CA ALA A 422 78.42 15.27 -15.31
C ALA A 422 76.93 15.50 -15.63
N PHE A 423 76.44 14.94 -16.74
CA PHE A 423 75.02 15.00 -17.11
C PHE A 423 74.28 13.73 -16.64
N PHE A 424 72.95 13.85 -16.53
CA PHE A 424 72.05 12.75 -16.18
C PHE A 424 72.10 11.59 -17.19
N GLU A 425 72.23 11.92 -18.49
CA GLU A 425 72.13 10.96 -19.59
C GLU A 425 73.46 10.39 -20.09
N THR A 426 74.62 10.79 -19.55
CA THR A 426 75.86 10.16 -20.02
C THR A 426 75.78 8.66 -19.71
N PRO A 427 75.92 7.77 -20.71
CA PRO A 427 76.03 6.35 -20.46
C PRO A 427 77.13 6.13 -19.43
N ASP A 428 77.08 5.03 -18.69
CA ASP A 428 78.20 4.55 -17.89
C ASP A 428 79.39 4.22 -18.82
N ALA A 429 80.01 5.24 -19.40
CA ALA A 429 81.14 5.15 -20.33
C ALA A 429 82.47 5.04 -19.56
N TYR A 430 82.41 4.83 -18.26
CA TYR A 430 83.55 4.38 -17.46
C TYR A 430 83.21 2.99 -16.94
N ASP A 431 83.35 2.04 -17.85
CA ASP A 431 83.54 0.63 -17.55
C ASP A 431 84.48 0.49 -16.34
N LEU A 432 84.12 -0.38 -15.39
CA LEU A 432 84.91 -0.66 -14.19
C LEU A 432 86.12 -1.54 -14.52
N THR A 433 86.78 -1.29 -15.65
CA THR A 433 88.05 -1.92 -15.96
C THR A 433 89.15 -1.18 -15.17
N PHE A 434 89.42 -1.70 -13.98
CA PHE A 434 90.52 -1.26 -13.13
C PHE A 434 91.85 -1.72 -13.72
N ASN A 435 92.39 -0.96 -14.68
CA ASN A 435 93.76 -1.14 -15.14
C ASN A 435 94.64 0.02 -14.61
N GLY A 436 95.27 -0.21 -13.45
CA GLY A 436 96.32 0.67 -12.88
C GLY A 436 95.98 1.36 -11.55
N SER A 437 96.99 2.03 -10.96
CA SER A 437 96.89 2.75 -9.68
C SER A 437 96.05 4.03 -9.80
N VAL A 438 94.91 4.06 -9.11
CA VAL A 438 93.96 5.17 -9.11
C VAL A 438 94.20 6.08 -7.89
N SER A 439 94.24 7.40 -8.08
CA SER A 439 94.25 8.38 -6.97
C SER A 439 92.92 8.33 -6.19
N GLN A 440 93.00 8.36 -4.86
CA GLN A 440 91.85 8.29 -3.94
C GLN A 440 90.78 9.36 -4.25
N ASP A 441 91.20 10.53 -4.74
CA ASP A 441 90.32 11.64 -5.12
C ASP A 441 89.44 11.31 -6.34
N LEU A 442 89.98 10.56 -7.31
CA LEU A 442 89.23 10.19 -8.51
C LEU A 442 88.16 9.14 -8.20
N LEU A 443 88.46 8.21 -7.29
CA LEU A 443 87.51 7.19 -6.82
C LEU A 443 86.36 7.83 -6.04
N ASN A 444 86.67 8.74 -5.10
CA ASN A 444 85.67 9.47 -4.34
C ASN A 444 84.75 10.30 -5.23
N ARG A 445 85.30 10.97 -6.27
CA ARG A 445 84.52 11.71 -7.26
C ARG A 445 83.56 10.80 -8.05
N LYS A 446 84.03 9.63 -8.51
CA LYS A 446 83.19 8.67 -9.26
C LYS A 446 82.06 8.08 -8.40
N LEU A 447 82.35 7.70 -7.16
CA LEU A 447 81.35 7.19 -6.21
C LEU A 447 80.30 8.26 -5.87
N SER A 448 80.73 9.50 -5.66
CA SER A 448 79.85 10.64 -5.40
C SER A 448 78.88 10.88 -6.55
N LEU A 449 79.36 10.88 -7.80
CA LEU A 449 78.52 11.02 -9.00
C LEU A 449 77.50 9.89 -9.15
N ARG A 450 77.91 8.64 -8.91
CA ARG A 450 77.01 7.48 -8.94
C ARG A 450 75.93 7.58 -7.87
N SER A 451 76.30 7.98 -6.65
CA SER A 451 75.35 8.19 -5.55
C SER A 451 74.36 9.30 -5.87
N MET A 452 74.82 10.41 -6.43
CA MET A 452 73.94 11.54 -6.81
C MET A 452 72.96 11.17 -7.92
N ARG A 453 73.39 10.40 -8.92
CA ARG A 453 72.49 9.85 -9.96
C ARG A 453 71.42 8.96 -9.36
N GLN A 454 71.78 8.11 -8.40
CA GLN A 454 70.82 7.26 -7.71
C GLN A 454 69.85 8.09 -6.85
N CYS A 455 70.33 9.10 -6.13
CA CYS A 455 69.48 10.03 -5.38
C CYS A 455 68.51 10.79 -6.29
N LEU A 456 68.99 11.29 -7.43
CA LEU A 456 68.17 11.96 -8.43
C LEU A 456 67.10 11.03 -9.00
N LYS A 457 67.45 9.78 -9.33
CA LYS A 457 66.48 8.78 -9.81
C LYS A 457 65.39 8.49 -8.77
N ILE A 458 65.76 8.35 -7.49
CA ILE A 458 64.81 8.16 -6.39
C ILE A 458 63.90 9.38 -6.25
N ALA A 459 64.45 10.59 -6.33
CA ALA A 459 63.69 11.83 -6.20
C ALA A 459 62.72 12.07 -7.37
N VAL A 460 63.12 11.75 -8.61
CA VAL A 460 62.26 11.81 -9.80
C VAL A 460 61.12 10.81 -9.71
N ASN A 461 61.42 9.54 -9.37
CA ASN A 461 60.39 8.52 -9.20
C ASN A 461 59.39 8.91 -8.10
N GLY A 462 59.86 9.39 -6.95
CA GLY A 462 58.99 9.87 -5.87
C GLY A 462 58.14 11.08 -6.26
N TYR A 463 58.67 11.98 -7.11
CA TYR A 463 57.90 13.09 -7.67
C TYR A 463 56.80 12.61 -8.64
N GLU A 464 57.11 11.65 -9.51
CA GLU A 464 56.14 11.06 -10.43
C GLU A 464 55.01 10.32 -9.68
N GLU A 465 55.35 9.53 -8.67
CA GLU A 465 54.39 8.86 -7.78
C GLU A 465 53.48 9.87 -7.07
N ALA A 466 54.04 10.96 -6.50
CA ALA A 466 53.27 12.01 -5.85
C ALA A 466 52.36 12.78 -6.84
N VAL A 467 52.79 12.97 -8.09
CA VAL A 467 51.96 13.57 -9.15
C VAL A 467 50.80 12.65 -9.51
N GLN A 468 51.03 11.35 -9.61
CA GLN A 468 50.01 10.35 -9.90
C GLN A 468 49.00 10.23 -8.75
N GLU A 469 49.46 10.11 -7.51
CA GLU A 469 48.59 10.08 -6.31
C GLU A 469 47.70 11.33 -6.24
N ARG A 470 48.27 12.52 -6.48
CA ARG A 470 47.51 13.76 -6.51
C ARG A 470 46.41 13.75 -7.58
N ARG A 471 46.71 13.23 -8.77
CA ARG A 471 45.74 13.11 -9.86
C ARG A 471 44.59 12.18 -9.48
N GLU A 472 44.89 11.04 -8.87
CA GLU A 472 43.89 10.08 -8.39
C GLU A 472 42.99 10.70 -7.31
N ILE A 473 43.57 11.47 -6.38
CA ILE A 473 42.80 12.20 -5.36
C ILE A 473 41.92 13.29 -5.99
N GLU A 474 42.40 14.03 -6.99
CA GLU A 474 41.60 15.02 -7.73
C GLU A 474 40.42 14.37 -8.48
N GLU A 475 40.66 13.22 -9.13
CA GLU A 475 39.61 12.46 -9.82
C GLU A 475 38.56 11.94 -8.81
N MET A 476 39.00 11.33 -7.70
CA MET A 476 38.09 10.89 -6.62
C MET A 476 37.27 12.05 -6.04
N LYS A 477 37.89 13.22 -5.83
CA LYS A 477 37.21 14.41 -5.32
C LYS A 477 36.12 14.88 -6.29
N ASN A 478 36.44 14.96 -7.58
CA ASN A 478 35.48 15.39 -8.61
C ASN A 478 34.30 14.42 -8.74
N GLU A 479 34.52 13.12 -8.59
CA GLU A 479 33.43 12.14 -8.53
C GLU A 479 32.57 12.30 -7.27
N TYR A 480 33.22 12.53 -6.12
CA TYR A 480 32.52 12.71 -4.85
C TYR A 480 31.66 13.98 -4.83
N GLU A 481 32.09 15.05 -5.50
CA GLU A 481 31.32 16.29 -5.66
C GLU A 481 29.99 16.05 -6.40
N LYS A 482 29.98 15.17 -7.41
CA LYS A 482 28.75 14.80 -8.15
C LYS A 482 27.77 13.96 -7.32
N MET A 483 28.21 13.40 -6.20
CA MET A 483 27.42 12.54 -5.32
C MET A 483 26.88 13.27 -4.08
N GLU A 484 26.78 14.61 -4.12
CA GLU A 484 26.26 15.39 -3.00
C GLU A 484 24.82 14.94 -2.63
N PRO A 485 24.58 14.57 -1.35
CA PRO A 485 23.26 14.14 -0.90
C PRO A 485 22.31 15.34 -0.76
N SER A 486 21.00 15.07 -0.78
CA SER A 486 19.99 16.11 -0.56
C SER A 486 20.18 16.84 0.77
N HIS A 487 19.98 18.16 0.78
CA HIS A 487 20.10 18.99 1.99
C HIS A 487 18.87 18.92 2.91
N VAL A 488 17.71 18.58 2.35
CA VAL A 488 16.43 18.54 3.06
C VAL A 488 15.73 17.20 2.79
N PHE A 489 14.98 16.73 3.80
CA PHE A 489 14.08 15.59 3.61
C PHE A 489 12.84 16.00 2.82
N MET A 490 12.22 17.11 3.20
CA MET A 490 11.08 17.73 2.52
C MET A 490 11.24 19.25 2.58
N ASN A 491 11.09 19.93 1.44
CA ASN A 491 11.02 21.40 1.42
C ASN A 491 9.63 21.89 1.84
N ASP A 492 9.44 23.21 2.00
CA ASP A 492 8.16 23.78 2.44
C ASP A 492 7.01 23.53 1.46
N TYR A 493 7.31 23.36 0.18
CA TYR A 493 6.30 23.01 -0.82
C TYR A 493 5.84 21.55 -0.63
N ASP A 494 6.76 20.63 -0.39
CA ASP A 494 6.46 19.22 -0.13
C ASP A 494 5.68 19.06 1.18
N LYS A 495 6.07 19.80 2.24
CA LYS A 495 5.37 19.80 3.53
C LYS A 495 3.90 20.22 3.39
N ARG A 496 3.59 21.23 2.58
CA ARG A 496 2.19 21.64 2.34
C ARG A 496 1.34 20.55 1.67
N ILE A 497 1.95 19.74 0.80
CA ILE A 497 1.26 18.58 0.19
C ILE A 497 1.07 17.48 1.22
N LEU A 498 2.08 17.24 2.06
CA LEU A 498 1.96 16.32 3.19
C LEU A 498 0.83 16.75 4.13
N ASP A 499 0.74 18.04 4.47
CA ASP A 499 -0.30 18.60 5.32
C ASP A 499 -1.70 18.38 4.73
N PHE A 500 -1.86 18.44 3.41
CA PHE A 500 -3.12 18.08 2.74
C PHE A 500 -3.48 16.60 2.98
N HIS A 501 -2.52 15.68 2.85
CA HIS A 501 -2.77 14.26 3.11
C HIS A 501 -3.05 13.97 4.60
N LEU A 502 -2.39 14.68 5.50
CA LEU A 502 -2.67 14.61 6.95
C LEU A 502 -4.07 15.15 7.26
N ALA A 503 -4.49 16.25 6.63
CA ALA A 503 -5.85 16.78 6.76
C ALA A 503 -6.90 15.81 6.20
N ASN A 504 -6.59 15.11 5.10
CA ASN A 504 -7.46 14.05 4.57
C ASN A 504 -7.59 12.87 5.54
N LEU A 505 -6.50 12.52 6.24
CA LEU A 505 -6.53 11.51 7.30
C LEU A 505 -7.38 11.96 8.50
N GLU A 506 -7.21 13.21 8.97
CA GLU A 506 -8.06 13.80 10.03
C GLU A 506 -9.54 13.81 9.63
N SER A 507 -9.84 14.16 8.39
CA SER A 507 -11.20 14.12 7.84
C SER A 507 -11.78 12.71 7.82
N SER A 508 -10.96 11.70 7.53
CA SER A 508 -11.39 10.29 7.48
C SER A 508 -11.65 9.72 8.87
N ILE A 509 -10.84 10.10 9.86
CA ILE A 509 -10.98 9.70 11.26
C ILE A 509 -12.11 10.49 11.96
N GLY A 510 -12.35 11.73 11.53
CA GLY A 510 -13.31 12.63 12.17
C GLY A 510 -12.76 13.30 13.44
N ALA A 511 -11.44 13.34 13.61
CA ALA A 511 -10.78 13.98 14.75
C ALA A 511 -9.36 14.45 14.41
N PRO A 512 -8.83 15.47 15.10
CA PRO A 512 -7.44 15.89 14.92
C PRO A 512 -6.43 14.79 15.33
N LEU A 513 -5.32 14.62 14.61
CA LEU A 513 -4.35 13.53 14.87
C LEU A 513 -3.74 13.58 16.28
N ARG A 514 -3.72 14.78 16.90
CA ARG A 514 -3.27 14.99 18.28
C ARG A 514 -4.17 14.34 19.35
N THR A 515 -5.42 14.01 19.01
CA THR A 515 -6.36 13.33 19.92
C THR A 515 -6.50 11.85 19.61
N VAL A 516 -5.94 11.39 18.49
CA VAL A 516 -6.08 10.01 18.00
C VAL A 516 -5.11 9.10 18.76
N ALA A 517 -5.64 8.00 19.29
CA ALA A 517 -4.86 7.02 20.03
C ALA A 517 -3.87 6.30 19.11
N LEU A 518 -2.58 6.30 19.45
CA LEU A 518 -1.55 5.73 18.57
C LEU A 518 -1.75 4.23 18.25
N LYS A 519 -2.25 3.45 19.21
CA LYS A 519 -2.28 1.99 19.11
C LYS A 519 -3.50 1.43 18.38
N ASP A 520 -4.64 2.07 18.56
CA ASP A 520 -5.94 1.46 18.24
C ASP A 520 -6.75 2.33 17.25
N TRP A 521 -6.08 3.26 16.54
CA TRP A 521 -6.77 4.19 15.62
C TRP A 521 -7.29 3.53 14.35
N ASP A 522 -6.65 2.43 13.96
CA ASP A 522 -6.90 1.62 12.75
C ASP A 522 -7.45 0.22 13.10
N GLN A 523 -7.95 0.03 14.32
CA GLN A 523 -8.43 -1.28 14.80
C GLN A 523 -9.60 -1.85 13.97
N ASP A 524 -10.36 -0.99 13.28
CA ASP A 524 -11.50 -1.34 12.45
C ASP A 524 -11.17 -1.55 10.97
N ASP A 525 -9.93 -1.31 10.55
CA ASP A 525 -9.49 -1.50 9.15
C ASP A 525 -9.67 -2.96 8.68
N LEU A 526 -9.55 -3.94 9.60
CA LEU A 526 -9.80 -5.36 9.30
C LEU A 526 -11.25 -5.67 8.90
N TYR A 527 -12.20 -4.79 9.25
CA TYR A 527 -13.63 -4.98 9.03
C TYR A 527 -14.19 -4.07 7.92
N GLY A 528 -13.31 -3.39 7.18
CA GLY A 528 -13.71 -2.59 6.02
C GLY A 528 -14.44 -3.44 4.97
N PHE A 529 -15.48 -2.87 4.35
CA PHE A 529 -16.18 -3.53 3.26
C PHE A 529 -15.46 -3.32 1.92
N ASP A 530 -15.40 -4.39 1.13
CA ASP A 530 -14.83 -4.36 -0.21
C ASP A 530 -15.78 -3.72 -1.25
N GLY A 531 -15.23 -3.41 -2.42
CA GLY A 531 -15.93 -2.83 -3.55
C GLY A 531 -15.97 -1.30 -3.53
N SER A 532 -16.50 -0.71 -4.59
CA SER A 532 -16.48 0.73 -4.77
C SER A 532 -17.27 1.45 -3.69
N HIS A 533 -16.81 2.64 -3.30
CA HIS A 533 -17.59 3.53 -2.46
C HIS A 533 -18.68 4.18 -3.28
N ILE A 534 -19.88 4.28 -2.70
CA ILE A 534 -21.05 4.86 -3.37
C ILE A 534 -21.59 6.03 -2.54
N THR A 535 -22.29 6.92 -3.20
CA THR A 535 -23.01 8.04 -2.59
C THR A 535 -24.40 8.16 -3.20
N GLY A 536 -25.33 8.81 -2.49
CA GLY A 536 -26.67 9.07 -3.01
C GLY A 536 -26.63 10.16 -4.06
N LYS A 537 -27.35 10.00 -5.17
CA LYS A 537 -27.57 11.08 -6.14
C LYS A 537 -28.51 12.16 -5.60
N GLY A 538 -29.21 11.87 -4.49
CA GLY A 538 -30.29 12.67 -3.92
C GLY A 538 -30.24 12.75 -2.40
N ASP A 539 -31.38 12.55 -1.73
CA ASP A 539 -31.49 12.62 -0.27
C ASP A 539 -31.07 11.29 0.37
N MET A 540 -29.86 11.21 0.93
CA MET A 540 -29.38 10.01 1.62
C MET A 540 -30.26 9.56 2.80
N ARG A 541 -31.14 10.43 3.30
CA ARG A 541 -32.12 10.04 4.32
C ARG A 541 -33.20 9.11 3.78
N GLU A 542 -33.41 9.01 2.47
CA GLU A 542 -34.40 8.10 1.88
C GLU A 542 -34.20 6.65 2.32
N ILE A 543 -32.95 6.20 2.43
CA ILE A 543 -32.59 4.86 2.92
C ILE A 543 -33.15 4.62 4.32
N LEU A 544 -33.09 5.63 5.18
CA LEU A 544 -33.46 5.51 6.60
C LEU A 544 -34.91 5.93 6.88
N ARG A 545 -35.50 6.83 6.08
CA ARG A 545 -36.89 7.28 6.26
C ARG A 545 -37.92 6.20 5.98
N ALA A 546 -37.52 5.19 5.20
CA ALA A 546 -38.39 4.06 4.89
C ALA A 546 -38.48 3.05 6.04
N LEU A 547 -37.55 3.08 7.01
CA LEU A 547 -37.59 2.31 8.26
C LEU A 547 -38.56 2.95 9.25
#